data_AF-A0A820VHB7-F1
#
_entry.id   AF-A0A820VHB7-F1
#
_cell.length_a   1.000
_cell.length_b   1.000
_cell.length_c   1.000
_cell.angle_alpha   90.00
_cell.angle_beta   90.00
_cell.angle_gamma   90.00
#
_symmetry.space_group_name_H-M   'P 1'
#
loop_
_entity.id
_entity.type
_entity.pdbx_description
1 polymer ?
#
loop_
_entity_poly.entity_id
_entity_poly.type
_entity_poly.pdbx_seq_one_letter_code
_entity_poly.pdbx_strand_id
1 'polypeptide(L)'
;MSKRHLSKYHQSRQKHSPGDKIDQLNLRFRTCRICCPQKETDDEQSRNCECRQPEHRHAIREPISSISWSMKLNTREEINAEHGQLKNDAQYVRLALDTPVDTVDKILRYAWNLDEPSFIVSIIGSTEYFSMNDQLETNLINGLIDLIQKSEAWLITNGYDTGITQLVGQAIQKFKLSNFNNEITAI
;
A
#
# COMPACT_ATOMS: atom_id res chain seq x y z
N MET A 1 4.73 -24.33 -38.79
CA MET A 1 3.47 -23.63 -38.49
C MET A 1 2.80 -24.30 -37.30
N SER A 2 2.84 -23.70 -36.11
CA SER A 2 1.93 -24.08 -35.01
C SER A 2 1.60 -22.81 -34.24
N LYS A 3 0.37 -22.31 -34.43
CA LYS A 3 -0.11 -21.08 -33.81
C LYS A 3 -0.46 -21.36 -32.36
N ARG A 4 0.33 -20.73 -31.49
CA ARG A 4 0.01 -20.19 -30.16
C ARG A 4 -1.44 -20.43 -29.71
N HIS A 5 -1.60 -21.23 -28.66
CA HIS A 5 -2.68 -21.07 -27.70
C HIS A 5 -2.46 -19.73 -26.98
N LEU A 6 -3.01 -18.65 -27.55
CA LEU A 6 -3.20 -17.42 -26.80
C LEU A 6 -4.43 -17.62 -25.91
N SER A 7 -4.14 -17.67 -24.62
CA SER A 7 -5.05 -17.75 -23.50
C SER A 7 -6.23 -16.77 -23.65
N LYS A 8 -7.43 -17.24 -23.29
CA LYS A 8 -8.72 -16.53 -23.32
C LYS A 8 -8.79 -15.27 -22.43
N TYR A 9 -7.68 -14.88 -21.80
CA TYR A 9 -7.57 -13.70 -20.92
C TYR A 9 -7.65 -12.36 -21.67
N HIS A 10 -7.49 -12.33 -23.00
CA HIS A 10 -7.53 -11.09 -23.78
C HIS A 10 -8.94 -10.62 -24.18
N GLN A 11 -10.00 -11.39 -23.94
CA GLN A 11 -11.36 -11.07 -24.39
C GLN A 11 -12.25 -10.57 -23.24
N SER A 12 -12.09 -9.29 -22.91
CA SER A 12 -13.10 -8.32 -22.41
C SER A 12 -12.48 -7.28 -21.47
N ARG A 13 -11.61 -6.41 -22.01
CA ARG A 13 -11.26 -5.15 -21.31
C ARG A 13 -12.49 -4.23 -21.32
N GLN A 14 -13.42 -4.45 -20.40
CA GLN A 14 -14.53 -3.52 -20.14
C GLN A 14 -13.98 -2.18 -19.64
N LYS A 15 -14.64 -1.08 -20.03
CA LYS A 15 -14.29 0.33 -19.73
C LYS A 15 -14.52 0.73 -18.26
N HIS A 16 -14.22 -0.15 -17.30
CA HIS A 16 -14.39 0.13 -15.88
C HIS A 16 -13.14 0.81 -15.34
N SER A 17 -13.33 1.85 -14.53
CA SER A 17 -12.23 2.52 -13.83
C SER A 17 -11.55 1.55 -12.83
N PRO A 18 -10.32 1.83 -12.38
CA PRO A 18 -9.68 1.05 -11.33
C PRO A 18 -10.58 0.89 -10.10
N GLY A 19 -11.24 1.97 -9.66
CA GLY A 19 -12.18 1.95 -8.53
C GLY A 19 -13.37 1.02 -8.74
N ASP A 20 -14.01 1.09 -9.91
CA ASP A 20 -15.16 0.21 -10.24
C ASP A 20 -14.77 -1.28 -10.19
N LYS A 21 -13.54 -1.61 -10.58
CA LYS A 21 -13.01 -2.97 -10.51
C LYS A 21 -12.68 -3.38 -9.08
N ILE A 22 -12.19 -2.45 -8.24
CA ILE A 22 -11.98 -2.70 -6.82
C ILE A 22 -13.30 -3.02 -6.12
N ASP A 23 -14.36 -2.28 -6.42
CA ASP A 23 -15.70 -2.53 -5.85
C ASP A 23 -16.22 -3.95 -6.20
N GLN A 24 -15.92 -4.44 -7.40
CA GLN A 24 -16.29 -5.80 -7.83
C GLN A 24 -15.59 -6.91 -7.05
N LEU A 25 -14.43 -6.62 -6.44
CA LEU A 25 -13.68 -7.60 -5.66
C LEU A 25 -14.26 -7.82 -4.26
N ASN A 26 -15.25 -7.03 -3.82
CA ASN A 26 -15.91 -7.14 -2.51
C ASN A 26 -14.89 -7.23 -1.35
N LEU A 27 -13.87 -6.37 -1.40
CA LEU A 27 -12.76 -6.39 -0.46
C LEU A 27 -13.22 -6.03 0.95
N ARG A 28 -12.60 -6.69 1.93
CA ARG A 28 -12.82 -6.43 3.35
C ARG A 28 -11.67 -5.64 3.93
N PHE A 29 -12.00 -4.85 4.93
CA PHE A 29 -11.04 -4.12 5.76
C PHE A 29 -11.50 -4.16 7.21
N ARG A 30 -10.60 -3.81 8.14
CA ARG A 30 -10.91 -3.81 9.57
C ARG A 30 -10.90 -2.40 10.13
N THR A 31 -11.94 -2.07 10.89
CA THR A 31 -12.07 -0.80 11.62
C THR A 31 -12.09 -1.08 13.12
N CYS A 32 -11.45 -0.22 13.91
CA CYS A 32 -11.54 -0.29 15.36
C CYS A 32 -12.92 0.21 15.78
N ARG A 33 -13.76 -0.67 16.35
CA ARG A 33 -15.14 -0.34 16.76
C ARG A 33 -15.30 -0.26 18.27
N ILE A 34 -14.38 -0.90 19.01
CA ILE A 34 -14.34 -0.92 20.46
C ILE A 34 -13.13 -0.12 20.92
N CYS A 35 -13.37 1.03 21.55
CA CYS A 35 -12.32 1.90 22.10
C CYS A 35 -11.68 1.24 23.32
N CYS A 36 -10.36 1.06 23.28
CA CYS A 36 -9.51 0.76 24.42
C CYS A 36 -8.78 2.04 24.84
N PRO A 37 -9.29 2.79 25.83
CA PRO A 37 -8.67 4.03 26.26
C PRO A 37 -7.29 3.78 26.87
N GLN A 38 -6.28 4.54 26.40
CA GLN A 38 -4.90 4.42 26.88
C GLN A 38 -4.67 4.97 28.29
N LYS A 39 -5.46 5.98 28.67
CA LYS A 39 -5.40 6.67 29.96
C LYS A 39 -6.69 7.45 30.20
N GLU A 40 -6.99 7.68 31.46
CA GLU A 40 -8.03 8.63 31.88
C GLU A 40 -7.48 10.05 31.72
N THR A 41 -8.17 10.90 30.95
CA THR A 41 -7.87 12.34 30.81
C THR A 41 -9.15 13.14 30.95
N ASP A 42 -9.06 14.29 31.62
CA ASP A 42 -10.20 15.23 31.78
C ASP A 42 -10.61 15.88 30.46
N ASP A 43 -9.66 16.00 29.52
CA ASP A 43 -9.92 16.49 28.18
C ASP A 43 -10.43 15.36 27.27
N GLU A 44 -11.74 15.35 27.05
CA GLU A 44 -12.43 14.36 26.20
C GLU A 44 -11.97 14.41 24.73
N GLN A 45 -11.44 15.55 24.26
CA GLN A 45 -11.03 15.75 22.88
C GLN A 45 -9.63 15.20 22.59
N SER A 46 -8.82 14.98 23.63
CA SER A 46 -7.51 14.31 23.53
C SER A 46 -7.54 12.82 23.89
N ARG A 47 -8.71 12.26 24.23
CA ARG A 47 -8.85 10.82 24.51
C ARG A 47 -8.71 10.00 23.23
N ASN A 48 -7.57 9.32 23.13
CA ASN A 48 -7.28 8.39 22.04
C ASN A 48 -7.44 6.94 22.51
N CYS A 49 -7.98 6.12 21.61
CA CYS A 49 -7.92 4.67 21.71
C CYS A 49 -6.47 4.19 21.46
N GLU A 50 -6.13 2.99 21.92
CA GLU A 50 -4.88 2.30 21.55
C GLU A 50 -4.68 2.14 20.04
N CYS A 51 -5.76 2.14 19.24
CA CYS A 51 -5.68 2.19 17.78
C CYS A 51 -5.25 3.57 17.22
N ARG A 52 -4.96 4.54 18.10
CA ARG A 52 -4.56 5.93 17.83
C ARG A 52 -5.63 6.80 17.16
N GLN A 53 -6.88 6.34 17.11
CA GLN A 53 -8.01 7.15 16.67
C GLN A 53 -8.69 7.83 17.87
N PRO A 54 -9.30 9.01 17.67
CA PRO A 54 -10.11 9.65 18.68
C PRO A 54 -11.23 8.73 19.17
N GLU A 55 -11.54 8.81 20.46
CA GLU A 55 -12.54 7.96 21.09
C GLU A 55 -13.90 8.02 20.38
N HIS A 56 -14.37 9.21 19.99
CA HIS A 56 -15.66 9.42 19.33
C HIS A 56 -15.82 8.70 17.98
N ARG A 57 -14.75 8.15 17.39
CA ARG A 57 -14.80 7.33 16.18
C ARG A 57 -15.21 5.88 16.43
N HIS A 58 -15.37 5.48 17.70
CA HIS A 58 -15.73 4.13 18.10
C HIS A 58 -17.20 4.05 18.50
N ALA A 59 -17.82 2.90 18.26
CA ALA A 59 -19.22 2.69 18.63
C ALA A 59 -19.38 2.28 20.11
N ILE A 60 -18.36 1.66 20.69
CA ILE A 60 -18.37 1.11 22.04
C ILE A 60 -17.09 1.55 22.76
N ARG A 61 -17.19 1.90 24.05
CA ARG A 61 -16.05 2.21 24.93
C ARG A 61 -15.92 1.14 26.01
N GLU A 62 -14.74 0.56 26.14
CA GLU A 62 -14.40 -0.36 27.22
C GLU A 62 -13.71 0.39 28.38
N PRO A 63 -13.84 -0.08 29.64
CA PRO A 63 -13.05 0.45 30.76
C PRO A 63 -11.53 0.17 30.58
N ILE A 64 -10.68 1.07 31.10
CA ILE A 64 -9.21 1.11 30.89
C ILE A 64 -8.48 -0.19 31.25
N SER A 65 -9.00 -0.97 32.19
CA SER A 65 -8.36 -2.20 32.70
C SER A 65 -8.95 -3.50 32.14
N SER A 66 -9.95 -3.41 31.26
CA SER A 66 -10.80 -4.57 30.93
C SER A 66 -10.16 -5.51 29.91
N ILE A 67 -9.33 -4.97 29.01
CA ILE A 67 -8.71 -5.72 27.92
C ILE A 67 -7.51 -4.97 27.36
N SER A 68 -6.43 -5.70 27.09
CA SER A 68 -5.37 -5.21 26.20
C SER A 68 -5.91 -5.19 24.76
N TRP A 69 -5.65 -4.10 24.04
CA TRP A 69 -6.12 -3.99 22.66
C TRP A 69 -5.57 -5.14 21.81
N SER A 70 -6.47 -5.77 21.06
CA SER A 70 -6.09 -6.73 20.03
C SER A 70 -6.96 -6.54 18.80
N MET A 71 -6.36 -6.80 17.63
CA MET A 71 -7.08 -6.72 16.36
C MET A 71 -8.35 -7.59 16.39
N LYS A 72 -8.28 -8.83 16.91
CA LYS A 72 -9.41 -9.76 16.88
C LYS A 72 -10.60 -9.28 17.73
N LEU A 73 -10.32 -8.72 18.91
CA LEU A 73 -11.38 -8.33 19.85
C LEU A 73 -11.95 -6.95 19.52
N ASN A 74 -11.07 -5.98 19.21
CA ASN A 74 -11.45 -4.57 19.19
C ASN A 74 -11.81 -4.04 17.80
N THR A 75 -11.52 -4.81 16.75
CA THR A 75 -11.86 -4.45 15.38
C THR A 75 -12.97 -5.33 14.82
N ARG A 76 -13.68 -4.82 13.81
CA ARG A 76 -14.66 -5.58 13.02
C ARG A 76 -14.28 -5.53 11.55
N GLU A 77 -14.56 -6.62 10.84
CA GLU A 77 -14.52 -6.63 9.39
C GLU A 77 -15.70 -5.86 8.84
N GLU A 78 -15.42 -5.00 7.88
CA GLU A 78 -16.40 -4.28 7.09
C GLU A 78 -16.15 -4.60 5.61
N ILE A 79 -17.24 -4.56 4.84
CA ILE A 79 -17.21 -4.65 3.37
C ILE A 79 -16.98 -3.25 2.78
N ASN A 80 -16.63 -3.17 1.51
CA ASN A 80 -16.32 -1.91 0.81
C ASN A 80 -15.06 -1.25 1.38
N ALA A 81 -13.93 -1.96 1.26
CA ALA A 81 -12.61 -1.42 1.52
C ALA A 81 -12.45 0.02 1.00
N GLU A 82 -11.93 0.91 1.85
CA GLU A 82 -11.56 2.27 1.45
C GLU A 82 -10.55 2.22 0.30
N HIS A 83 -10.85 2.88 -0.81
CA HIS A 83 -9.97 2.97 -1.99
C HIS A 83 -10.09 4.32 -2.66
N GLY A 84 -9.15 4.61 -3.56
CA GLY A 84 -9.22 5.79 -4.40
C GLY A 84 -7.90 6.13 -5.07
N GLN A 85 -7.82 7.37 -5.53
CA GLN A 85 -6.67 7.91 -6.24
C GLN A 85 -6.07 9.09 -5.47
N LEU A 86 -4.76 9.04 -5.26
CA LEU A 86 -3.94 10.07 -4.64
C LEU A 86 -3.32 10.99 -5.71
N LYS A 87 -2.41 11.87 -5.30
CA LYS A 87 -1.64 12.73 -6.22
C LYS A 87 -0.83 11.86 -7.20
N ASN A 88 -0.56 12.41 -8.39
CA ASN A 88 0.20 11.76 -9.47
C ASN A 88 -0.42 10.42 -9.94
N ASP A 89 -1.75 10.33 -9.90
CA ASP A 89 -2.54 9.18 -10.31
C ASP A 89 -2.31 7.88 -9.53
N ALA A 90 -1.61 7.93 -8.39
CA ALA A 90 -1.32 6.78 -7.56
C ALA A 90 -2.62 6.18 -6.98
N GLN A 91 -2.85 4.89 -7.20
CA GLN A 91 -4.02 4.18 -6.67
C GLN A 91 -3.74 3.66 -5.27
N TYR A 92 -4.76 3.61 -4.41
CA TYR A 92 -4.66 2.96 -3.10
C TYR A 92 -5.93 2.16 -2.79
N VAL A 93 -5.76 1.11 -1.99
CA VAL A 93 -6.85 0.34 -1.39
C VAL A 93 -6.42 -0.17 -0.02
N ARG A 94 -7.31 -0.10 0.96
CA ARG A 94 -7.07 -0.57 2.33
C ARG A 94 -7.57 -2.00 2.49
N LEU A 95 -6.68 -2.89 2.89
CA LEU A 95 -7.00 -4.32 3.04
C LEU A 95 -7.09 -4.74 4.50
N ALA A 96 -7.83 -5.81 4.78
CA ALA A 96 -7.74 -6.53 6.05
C ALA A 96 -6.39 -7.25 6.16
N LEU A 97 -5.87 -7.42 7.37
CA LEU A 97 -4.56 -8.05 7.63
C LEU A 97 -4.47 -9.47 7.07
N ASP A 98 -5.57 -10.19 7.09
CA ASP A 98 -5.73 -11.58 6.66
C ASP A 98 -6.28 -11.71 5.23
N THR A 99 -6.20 -10.63 4.43
CA THR A 99 -6.57 -10.69 3.02
C THR A 99 -5.71 -11.73 2.29
N PRO A 100 -6.30 -12.70 1.58
CA PRO A 100 -5.54 -13.71 0.84
C PRO A 100 -4.64 -13.07 -0.23
N VAL A 101 -3.45 -13.65 -0.44
CA VAL A 101 -2.48 -13.18 -1.44
C VAL A 101 -3.08 -13.20 -2.86
N ASP A 102 -3.89 -14.21 -3.18
CA ASP A 102 -4.59 -14.28 -4.48
C ASP A 102 -5.53 -13.09 -4.73
N THR A 103 -6.08 -12.51 -3.66
CA THR A 103 -6.88 -11.29 -3.75
C THR A 103 -6.00 -10.08 -4.04
N VAL A 104 -4.80 -10.02 -3.43
CA VAL A 104 -3.81 -8.97 -3.74
C VAL A 104 -3.35 -9.06 -5.19
N ASP A 105 -3.09 -10.27 -5.71
CA ASP A 105 -2.75 -10.47 -7.12
C ASP A 105 -3.86 -9.97 -8.07
N LYS A 106 -5.13 -10.25 -7.76
CA LYS A 106 -6.28 -9.71 -8.51
C LYS A 106 -6.35 -8.18 -8.46
N ILE A 107 -6.04 -7.55 -7.33
CA ILE A 107 -5.98 -6.09 -7.24
C ILE A 107 -4.93 -5.57 -8.22
N LEU A 108 -3.70 -6.09 -8.16
CA LEU A 108 -2.59 -5.62 -8.98
C LEU A 108 -2.84 -5.86 -10.47
N ARG A 109 -3.20 -7.09 -10.86
CA ARG A 109 -3.29 -7.49 -12.28
C ARG A 109 -4.64 -7.17 -12.92
N TYR A 110 -5.75 -7.31 -12.20
CA TYR A 110 -7.09 -7.09 -12.77
C TYR A 110 -7.59 -5.66 -12.54
N ALA A 111 -7.57 -5.18 -11.29
CA ALA A 111 -8.11 -3.87 -10.96
C ALA A 111 -7.20 -2.74 -11.48
N TRP A 112 -5.89 -2.83 -11.19
CA TRP A 112 -4.90 -1.81 -11.57
C TRP A 112 -4.22 -2.07 -12.91
N ASN A 113 -4.48 -3.22 -13.54
CA ASN A 113 -3.96 -3.56 -14.87
C ASN A 113 -2.42 -3.49 -14.93
N LEU A 114 -1.75 -3.91 -13.86
CA LEU A 114 -0.30 -4.07 -13.86
C LEU A 114 0.06 -5.36 -14.59
N ASP A 115 1.04 -5.26 -15.49
CA ASP A 115 1.60 -6.43 -16.16
C ASP A 115 2.41 -7.30 -15.17
N GLU A 116 2.52 -8.58 -15.49
CA GLU A 116 3.33 -9.52 -14.71
C GLU A 116 4.80 -9.10 -14.70
N PRO A 117 5.42 -8.91 -13.53
CA PRO A 117 6.81 -8.51 -13.48
C PRO A 117 7.72 -9.68 -13.84
N SER A 118 8.84 -9.38 -14.50
CA SER A 118 9.92 -10.35 -14.71
C SER A 118 10.64 -10.71 -13.40
N PHE A 119 10.67 -9.77 -12.43
CA PHE A 119 11.11 -10.01 -11.05
C PHE A 119 10.61 -8.89 -10.12
N ILE A 120 10.68 -9.16 -8.82
CA ILE A 120 10.25 -8.22 -7.78
C ILE A 120 11.47 -7.82 -6.95
N VAL A 121 11.60 -6.53 -6.65
CA VAL A 121 12.60 -6.01 -5.72
C VAL A 121 11.90 -5.40 -4.52
N SER A 122 12.16 -5.96 -3.34
CA SER A 122 11.62 -5.45 -2.09
C SER A 122 12.69 -4.66 -1.36
N ILE A 123 12.44 -3.38 -1.11
CA ILE A 123 13.31 -2.50 -0.32
C ILE A 123 12.57 -2.10 0.94
N ILE A 124 13.04 -2.61 2.07
CA ILE A 124 12.48 -2.30 3.39
C ILE A 124 13.57 -1.55 4.16
N GLY A 125 13.26 -0.32 4.54
CA GLY A 125 14.14 0.54 5.32
C GLY A 125 13.59 0.80 6.73
N SER A 126 14.46 1.32 7.60
CA SER A 126 14.03 1.89 8.87
C SER A 126 13.08 3.07 8.64
N THR A 127 12.15 3.27 9.56
CA THR A 127 11.32 4.48 9.64
C THR A 127 12.07 5.68 10.20
N GLU A 128 13.27 5.47 10.72
CA GLU A 128 14.13 6.51 11.27
C GLU A 128 14.94 7.22 10.17
N TYR A 129 15.20 8.51 10.38
CA TYR A 129 16.16 9.24 9.56
C TYR A 129 17.55 8.65 9.76
N PHE A 130 18.24 8.39 8.65
CA PHE A 130 19.63 7.94 8.66
C PHE A 130 20.44 8.86 7.76
N SER A 131 21.71 9.07 8.10
CA SER A 131 22.64 9.81 7.25
C SER A 131 23.53 8.84 6.49
N MET A 132 23.71 9.13 5.21
CA MET A 132 24.67 8.47 4.33
C MET A 132 25.59 9.55 3.77
N ASN A 133 26.82 9.19 3.36
CA ASN A 133 27.63 10.13 2.58
C ASN A 133 27.08 10.24 1.14
N ASP A 134 27.28 11.41 0.53
CA ASP A 134 26.72 11.75 -0.78
C ASP A 134 27.11 10.76 -1.89
N GLN A 135 28.32 10.20 -1.82
CA GLN A 135 28.82 9.26 -2.83
C GLN A 135 28.07 7.92 -2.78
N LEU A 136 27.86 7.37 -1.59
CA LEU A 136 27.10 6.13 -1.41
C LEU A 136 25.63 6.33 -1.77
N GLU A 137 25.04 7.47 -1.38
CA GLU A 137 23.66 7.80 -1.72
C GLU A 137 23.47 7.88 -3.24
N THR A 138 24.37 8.60 -3.92
CA THR A 138 24.37 8.72 -5.38
C THR A 138 24.53 7.35 -6.05
N ASN A 139 25.45 6.51 -5.57
CA ASN A 139 25.67 5.18 -6.12
C ASN A 139 24.45 4.28 -5.92
N LEU A 140 23.79 4.35 -4.76
CA LEU A 140 22.57 3.61 -4.47
C LEU A 140 21.43 4.04 -5.39
N ILE A 141 21.17 5.34 -5.51
CA ILE A 141 20.12 5.91 -6.37
C ILE A 141 20.35 5.50 -7.83
N ASN A 142 21.57 5.66 -8.35
CA ASN A 142 21.88 5.31 -9.74
C ASN A 142 21.78 3.79 -9.96
N GLY A 143 22.22 2.96 -9.02
CA GLY A 143 22.07 1.51 -9.10
C GLY A 143 20.61 1.06 -9.14
N LEU A 144 19.72 1.73 -8.39
CA LEU A 144 18.28 1.48 -8.44
C LEU A 144 17.67 1.90 -9.78
N ILE A 145 18.06 3.07 -10.28
CA ILE A 145 17.64 3.55 -11.61
C ILE A 145 18.05 2.54 -12.70
N ASP A 146 19.30 2.07 -12.67
CA ASP A 146 19.83 1.11 -13.64
C ASP A 146 19.10 -0.23 -13.60
N LEU A 147 18.75 -0.70 -12.40
CA LEU A 147 17.98 -1.93 -12.19
C LEU A 147 16.59 -1.79 -12.83
N ILE A 148 15.88 -0.71 -12.50
CA ILE A 148 14.51 -0.51 -12.94
C ILE A 148 14.44 -0.23 -14.45
N GLN A 149 15.41 0.51 -15.01
CA GLN A 149 15.43 0.83 -16.44
C GLN A 149 15.55 -0.41 -17.34
N LYS A 150 16.23 -1.45 -16.86
CA LYS A 150 16.55 -2.65 -17.65
C LYS A 150 15.45 -3.71 -17.60
N SER A 151 14.41 -3.53 -16.78
CA SER A 151 13.50 -4.62 -16.43
C SER A 151 12.04 -4.17 -16.29
N GLU A 152 11.13 -5.07 -16.65
CA GLU A 152 9.72 -5.01 -16.22
C GLU A 152 9.63 -5.48 -14.76
N ALA A 153 10.25 -4.74 -13.83
CA ALA A 153 10.29 -5.09 -12.42
C ALA A 153 9.22 -4.35 -11.62
N TRP A 154 8.70 -5.01 -10.59
CA TRP A 154 7.97 -4.32 -9.53
C TRP A 154 8.92 -3.96 -8.40
N LEU A 155 8.92 -2.69 -8.01
CA LEU A 155 9.62 -2.22 -6.83
C LEU A 155 8.62 -2.09 -5.69
N ILE A 156 8.83 -2.83 -4.61
CA ILE A 156 7.96 -2.82 -3.42
C ILE A 156 8.71 -2.18 -2.26
N THR A 157 8.08 -1.19 -1.62
CA THR A 157 8.60 -0.53 -0.41
C THR A 157 7.56 -0.50 0.70
N ASN A 158 7.94 -0.03 1.89
CA ASN A 158 6.98 0.21 2.98
C ASN A 158 6.28 1.59 2.89
N GLY A 159 6.58 2.39 1.85
CA GLY A 159 5.89 3.64 1.56
C GLY A 159 6.17 4.82 2.52
N TYR A 160 7.18 4.73 3.39
CA TYR A 160 7.55 5.84 4.28
C TYR A 160 8.41 6.89 3.57
N ASP A 161 8.13 8.17 3.81
CA ASP A 161 8.96 9.32 3.37
C ASP A 161 10.08 9.63 4.38
N THR A 162 10.72 8.58 4.88
CA THR A 162 11.89 8.66 5.76
C THR A 162 12.87 7.56 5.40
N GLY A 163 14.08 7.63 5.95
CA GLY A 163 15.00 6.52 5.84
C GLY A 163 15.43 6.21 4.40
N ILE A 164 15.70 4.93 4.14
CA ILE A 164 16.10 4.42 2.81
C ILE A 164 14.97 4.57 1.79
N THR A 165 13.71 4.47 2.21
CA THR A 165 12.56 4.53 1.30
C THR A 165 12.33 5.93 0.73
N GLN A 166 12.73 6.98 1.45
CA GLN A 166 12.81 8.33 0.88
C GLN A 166 13.80 8.40 -0.30
N LEU A 167 14.98 7.79 -0.18
CA LEU A 167 15.97 7.75 -1.26
C LEU A 167 15.44 6.97 -2.48
N VAL A 168 14.69 5.90 -2.24
CA VAL A 168 14.00 5.16 -3.32
C VAL A 168 13.01 6.05 -4.04
N GLY A 169 12.20 6.83 -3.30
CA GLY A 169 11.27 7.81 -3.88
C GLY A 169 11.98 8.86 -4.74
N GLN A 170 13.12 9.38 -4.28
CA GLN A 170 13.95 10.32 -5.05
C GLN A 170 14.50 9.68 -6.33
N ALA A 171 14.95 8.42 -6.27
CA ALA A 171 15.43 7.68 -7.43
C ALA A 171 14.34 7.52 -8.50
N ILE A 172 13.12 7.15 -8.09
CA ILE A 172 11.96 7.04 -8.99
C ILE A 172 11.61 8.40 -9.59
N GLN A 173 11.61 9.47 -8.79
CA GLN A 173 11.31 10.82 -9.28
C GLN A 173 12.34 11.27 -10.32
N LYS A 174 13.63 11.06 -10.05
CA LYS A 174 14.72 11.36 -10.98
C LYS A 174 14.58 10.58 -12.29
N PHE A 175 14.24 9.30 -12.20
CA PHE A 175 13.97 8.46 -13.38
C PHE A 175 12.81 8.99 -14.22
N LYS A 176 11.67 9.32 -13.59
CA LYS A 176 10.50 9.84 -14.31
C LYS A 176 10.80 11.15 -15.05
N LEU A 177 11.68 11.98 -14.49
CA LEU A 177 12.13 13.22 -15.13
C LEU A 177 13.09 12.98 -16.31
N SER A 178 13.90 11.90 -16.28
CA SER A 178 14.87 11.58 -17.34
C SER A 178 14.30 10.69 -18.45
N ASN A 179 13.27 9.89 -18.16
CA ASN A 179 12.77 8.84 -19.04
C ASN A 179 11.24 8.90 -19.19
N PHE A 180 10.74 9.91 -19.91
CA PHE A 180 9.29 10.13 -20.10
C PHE A 180 8.49 8.97 -20.71
N ASN A 181 9.15 8.01 -21.38
CA ASN A 181 8.50 6.90 -22.08
C ASN A 181 8.56 5.56 -21.33
N ASN A 182 9.25 5.48 -20.19
CA ASN A 182 9.36 4.24 -19.44
C ASN A 182 8.47 4.31 -18.19
N GLU A 183 7.60 3.32 -18.04
CA GLU A 183 6.72 3.21 -16.88
C GLU A 183 7.38 2.34 -15.80
N ILE A 184 7.49 2.88 -14.59
CA ILE A 184 7.93 2.12 -13.40
C ILE A 184 6.69 1.79 -12.59
N THR A 185 6.54 0.51 -12.24
CA THR A 185 5.60 0.08 -11.22
C THR A 185 6.29 0.05 -9.86
N ALA A 186 6.00 1.06 -9.03
CA ALA A 186 6.38 1.11 -7.63
C ALA A 186 5.13 0.94 -6.76
N ILE A 187 5.21 0.04 -5.79
CA ILE A 187 4.13 -0.37 -4.88
C ILE A 187 4.52 -0.04 -3.44
#